data_AF-A0A523Q094-F1
#
_entry.id   AF-A0A523Q094-F1
#
_cell.length_a   1.000
_cell.length_b   1.000
_cell.length_c   1.000
_cell.angle_alpha   90.00
_cell.angle_beta   90.00
_cell.angle_gamma   90.00
#
_symmetry.space_group_name_H-M   'P 1'
#
loop_
_entity.id
_entity.type
_entity.pdbx_description
1 polymer ?
#
loop_
_entity_poly.entity_id
_entity_poly.type
_entity_poly.pdbx_seq_one_letter_code
_entity_poly.pdbx_strand_id
1 'polypeptide(L)'
;MKQLLLLAFSLLTILSCHKDDDVPTTTTKKVYNGNVSLNTQEKVVEFGKNGYEEINGTLYLSEAVTSLTPLSSITKVGTLNIRYTNLINLDGLNINSVQNIEIDTNPKLTEIKALKNITNLSSLTIITNTDLKELTGLDYLISADNISISGNDELISLNALNGLKYVNETFSISLNEKLISVNLKSLYKVKNFKLQANRILNEVSAYLKYVEDLTIVSNPKLSDFCDLSIYDNQLLKTETTKIGLNLYNPTLDQLKRGICQP
;
A
#
# COMPACT_ATOMS: atom_id res chain seq x y z
N MET A 1 -1.65 87.41 37.93
CA MET A 1 -0.25 87.26 38.38
C MET A 1 0.00 85.80 38.69
N LYS A 2 1.04 85.22 38.05
CA LYS A 2 1.92 84.12 38.51
C LYS A 2 1.28 82.89 39.18
N GLN A 3 1.62 81.62 38.96
CA GLN A 3 2.68 80.89 38.25
C GLN A 3 2.30 79.40 38.53
N LEU A 4 2.42 78.48 37.55
CA LEU A 4 3.41 77.37 37.54
C LEU A 4 3.28 76.36 38.72
N LEU A 5 3.02 75.05 38.55
CA LEU A 5 3.85 73.99 37.93
C LEU A 5 2.93 72.88 37.33
N LEU A 6 3.00 72.51 36.04
CA LEU A 6 3.90 71.57 35.30
C LEU A 6 3.87 70.10 35.79
N LEU A 7 3.21 69.17 35.08
CA LEU A 7 3.62 68.44 33.84
C LEU A 7 4.86 67.55 34.07
N ALA A 8 4.66 66.23 34.19
CA ALA A 8 4.66 65.25 33.08
C ALA A 8 6.08 64.96 32.56
N PHE A 9 6.60 63.79 32.95
CA PHE A 9 7.83 63.23 32.43
C PHE A 9 7.60 62.75 31.00
N SER A 10 8.19 63.46 30.03
CA SER A 10 8.29 63.04 28.64
C SER A 10 9.67 62.43 28.34
N LEU A 11 9.63 61.23 27.79
CA LEU A 11 10.58 60.56 26.89
C LEU A 11 11.92 61.23 26.55
N LEU A 12 12.99 60.44 26.60
CA LEU A 12 13.94 60.36 25.49
C LEU A 12 14.39 58.91 25.24
N THR A 13 14.23 58.52 23.98
CA THR A 13 14.43 57.21 23.33
C THR A 13 15.89 56.89 23.04
N ILE A 14 16.26 55.61 23.06
CA ILE A 14 17.35 55.08 22.22
C ILE A 14 16.94 53.71 21.64
N LEU A 15 17.19 53.58 20.34
CA LEU A 15 16.95 52.48 19.39
C LEU A 15 17.39 51.09 19.88
N SER A 16 16.73 50.01 19.42
CA SER A 16 17.37 49.01 18.51
C SER A 16 16.48 47.77 18.23
N CYS A 17 16.33 47.49 16.94
CA CYS A 17 16.07 46.22 16.23
C CYS A 17 14.77 45.41 16.45
N HIS A 18 13.94 45.46 15.40
CA HIS A 18 13.15 44.36 14.85
C HIS A 18 13.84 42.99 14.97
N LYS A 19 13.10 42.04 15.53
CA LYS A 19 12.85 40.75 14.89
C LYS A 19 11.37 40.48 15.05
N ASP A 20 10.63 40.65 13.96
CA ASP A 20 9.40 39.89 13.78
C ASP A 20 9.84 38.43 13.75
N ASP A 21 9.76 37.76 14.89
CA ASP A 21 9.72 36.32 14.93
C ASP A 21 8.39 35.92 14.27
N ASP A 22 8.39 35.86 12.94
CA ASP A 22 7.39 35.12 12.19
C ASP A 22 7.46 33.67 12.69
N VAL A 23 6.67 33.38 13.72
CA VAL A 23 6.28 32.03 14.07
C VAL A 23 5.76 31.42 12.77
N PRO A 24 6.35 30.32 12.27
CA PRO A 24 5.79 29.66 11.10
C PRO A 24 4.36 29.28 11.48
N THR A 25 3.41 29.99 10.89
CA THR A 25 2.00 29.66 11.01
C THR A 25 1.88 28.25 10.48
N THR A 26 1.67 27.30 11.38
CA THR A 26 1.27 25.95 11.02
C THR A 26 -0.04 26.11 10.28
N THR A 27 0.03 26.12 8.95
CA THR A 27 -1.14 26.21 8.10
C THR A 27 -1.97 24.99 8.44
N THR A 28 -3.07 25.21 9.15
CA THR A 28 -3.92 24.12 9.62
C THR A 28 -4.49 23.44 8.40
N LYS A 29 -4.06 22.19 8.16
CA LYS A 29 -4.51 21.39 7.02
C LYS A 29 -6.04 21.38 6.95
N LYS A 30 -6.59 21.52 5.75
CA LYS A 30 -8.05 21.49 5.58
C LYS A 30 -8.55 20.03 5.60
N VAL A 31 -9.35 19.68 6.60
CA VAL A 31 -9.82 18.29 6.82
C VAL A 31 -11.29 18.12 6.48
N TYR A 32 -11.62 17.07 5.72
CA TYR A 32 -12.99 16.57 5.57
C TYR A 32 -13.22 15.45 6.59
N ASN A 33 -14.27 15.58 7.41
CA ASN A 33 -14.64 14.55 8.38
C ASN A 33 -15.81 13.71 7.86
N GLY A 34 -15.59 12.39 7.74
CA GLY A 34 -16.57 11.45 7.22
C GLY A 34 -16.15 10.83 5.89
N ASN A 35 -17.06 10.03 5.35
CA ASN A 35 -16.85 9.34 4.07
C ASN A 35 -17.21 10.24 2.89
N VAL A 36 -16.54 10.03 1.75
CA VAL A 36 -16.74 10.75 0.49
C VAL A 36 -16.98 9.72 -0.60
N SER A 37 -18.07 9.88 -1.37
CA SER A 37 -18.36 9.03 -2.52
C SER A 37 -18.36 9.84 -3.81
N LEU A 38 -17.39 9.58 -4.67
CA LEU A 38 -17.19 10.25 -5.95
C LEU A 38 -17.35 9.22 -7.07
N ASN A 39 -18.54 9.21 -7.69
CA ASN A 39 -18.89 8.26 -8.74
C ASN A 39 -19.04 8.88 -10.14
N THR A 40 -18.77 10.18 -10.26
CA THR A 40 -18.67 10.88 -11.55
C THR A 40 -17.46 11.81 -11.53
N GLN A 41 -16.97 12.18 -12.72
CA GLN A 41 -15.84 13.10 -12.81
C GLN A 41 -16.21 14.50 -12.29
N GLU A 42 -17.46 14.94 -12.47
CA GLU A 42 -17.95 16.22 -11.94
C GLU A 42 -17.85 16.27 -10.42
N LYS A 43 -18.25 15.19 -9.72
CA LYS A 43 -18.11 15.11 -8.26
C LYS A 43 -16.65 15.16 -7.81
N VAL A 44 -15.74 14.53 -8.55
CA VAL A 44 -14.29 14.60 -8.27
C VAL A 44 -13.80 16.05 -8.39
N VAL A 45 -14.21 16.74 -9.46
CA VAL A 45 -13.86 18.15 -9.69
C VAL A 45 -14.45 19.06 -8.61
N GLU A 46 -15.72 18.89 -8.26
CA GLU A 46 -16.39 19.67 -7.22
C GLU A 46 -15.78 19.45 -5.85
N PHE A 47 -15.48 18.20 -5.49
CA PHE A 47 -14.80 17.90 -4.23
C PHE A 47 -13.40 18.53 -4.20
N GLY A 48 -12.64 18.41 -5.28
CA GLY A 48 -11.29 18.97 -5.43
C GLY A 48 -11.23 20.49 -5.25
N LYS A 49 -12.24 21.24 -5.71
CA LYS A 49 -12.34 22.71 -5.51
C LYS A 49 -12.37 23.12 -4.05
N ASN A 50 -12.75 22.22 -3.14
CA ASN A 50 -12.72 22.53 -1.72
C ASN A 50 -11.29 22.60 -1.17
N GLY A 51 -10.27 22.04 -1.84
CA GLY A 51 -8.89 22.08 -1.38
C GLY A 51 -8.68 21.36 -0.04
N TYR A 52 -9.43 20.28 0.21
CA TYR A 52 -9.15 19.41 1.34
C TYR A 52 -7.78 18.74 1.16
N GLU A 53 -7.08 18.54 2.27
CA GLU A 53 -5.78 17.87 2.33
C GLU A 53 -5.85 16.53 3.05
N GLU A 54 -6.82 16.37 3.96
CA GLU A 54 -7.07 15.11 4.66
C GLU A 54 -8.54 14.70 4.61
N ILE A 55 -8.80 13.40 4.52
CA ILE A 55 -10.13 12.79 4.67
C ILE A 55 -10.09 11.84 5.88
N ASN A 56 -10.76 12.23 6.97
CA ASN A 56 -10.97 11.39 8.15
C ASN A 56 -12.15 10.43 7.91
N GLY A 57 -11.94 9.50 6.99
CA GLY A 57 -12.94 8.53 6.56
C GLY A 57 -12.50 7.80 5.30
N THR A 58 -13.47 7.21 4.62
CA THR A 58 -13.25 6.48 3.36
C THR A 58 -13.48 7.38 2.16
N LEU A 59 -12.53 7.39 1.23
CA LEU A 59 -12.69 7.93 -0.11
C LEU A 59 -13.11 6.79 -1.05
N TYR A 60 -14.37 6.80 -1.47
CA TYR A 60 -14.91 5.88 -2.47
C TYR A 60 -14.83 6.54 -3.86
N LEU A 61 -14.12 5.89 -4.78
CA LEU A 61 -14.00 6.27 -6.19
C LEU A 61 -14.61 5.15 -7.03
N SER A 62 -15.61 5.47 -7.86
CA SER A 62 -16.30 4.44 -8.65
C SER A 62 -16.84 4.92 -9.99
N GLU A 63 -17.36 3.97 -10.78
CA GLU A 63 -18.13 4.21 -12.01
C GLU A 63 -17.39 5.07 -13.06
N ALA A 64 -17.89 6.28 -13.33
CA ALA A 64 -17.46 7.12 -14.43
C ALA A 64 -16.24 8.00 -14.11
N VAL A 65 -15.55 7.75 -12.99
CA VAL A 65 -14.31 8.45 -12.64
C VAL A 65 -13.19 8.07 -13.63
N THR A 66 -12.53 9.09 -14.19
CA THR A 66 -11.49 8.94 -15.23
C THR A 66 -10.18 9.66 -14.90
N SER A 67 -10.20 10.61 -13.95
CA SER A 67 -9.01 11.34 -13.51
C SER A 67 -9.11 11.74 -12.04
N LEU A 68 -7.99 11.62 -11.32
CA LEU A 68 -7.85 12.02 -9.92
C LEU A 68 -7.06 13.32 -9.74
N THR A 69 -6.68 14.00 -10.83
CA THR A 69 -5.93 15.27 -10.74
C THR A 69 -6.60 16.35 -9.89
N PRO A 70 -7.94 16.47 -9.81
CA PRO A 70 -8.56 17.44 -8.89
C PRO A 70 -8.32 17.13 -7.40
N LEU A 71 -7.87 15.92 -7.07
CA LEU A 71 -7.61 15.46 -5.70
C LEU A 71 -6.14 15.60 -5.28
N SER A 72 -5.33 16.35 -6.04
CA SER A 72 -3.86 16.47 -5.83
C SER A 72 -3.45 17.05 -4.49
N SER A 73 -4.34 17.76 -3.79
CA SER A 73 -4.11 18.25 -2.44
C SER A 73 -4.25 17.17 -1.36
N ILE A 74 -4.93 16.05 -1.67
CA ILE A 74 -5.18 14.99 -0.68
C ILE A 74 -3.90 14.22 -0.41
N THR A 75 -3.41 14.35 0.82
CA THR A 75 -2.20 13.67 1.31
C THR A 75 -2.51 12.56 2.30
N LYS A 76 -3.69 12.60 2.92
CA LYS A 76 -4.11 11.59 3.89
C LYS A 76 -5.58 11.20 3.74
N VAL A 77 -5.84 9.91 3.88
CA VAL A 77 -7.18 9.32 3.83
C VAL A 77 -7.22 8.16 4.82
N GLY A 78 -8.34 7.91 5.49
CA GLY A 78 -8.49 6.72 6.34
C GLY A 78 -8.43 5.43 5.52
N THR A 79 -9.37 5.30 4.58
CA THR A 79 -9.44 4.18 3.64
C THR A 79 -9.59 4.69 2.21
N LEU A 80 -8.76 4.18 1.29
CA LEU A 80 -8.89 4.41 -0.14
C LEU A 80 -9.60 3.23 -0.78
N ASN A 81 -10.79 3.45 -1.35
CA ASN A 81 -11.57 2.43 -2.03
C ASN A 81 -11.81 2.86 -3.48
N ILE A 82 -11.22 2.14 -4.44
CA ILE A 82 -11.29 2.43 -5.87
C ILE A 82 -11.88 1.21 -6.57
N ARG A 83 -13.13 1.31 -7.00
CA ARG A 83 -13.84 0.17 -7.60
C ARG A 83 -14.65 0.52 -8.82
N TYR A 84 -14.60 -0.31 -9.87
CA TYR A 84 -15.40 -0.12 -11.08
C TYR A 84 -15.17 1.23 -11.78
N THR A 85 -13.94 1.78 -11.73
CA THR A 85 -13.60 3.05 -12.37
C THR A 85 -13.13 2.87 -13.81
N ASN A 86 -13.03 3.99 -14.55
CA ASN A 86 -12.40 4.07 -15.86
C ASN A 86 -10.96 4.64 -15.78
N LEU A 87 -10.33 4.59 -14.60
CA LEU A 87 -8.97 5.08 -14.40
C LEU A 87 -7.96 4.21 -15.14
N ILE A 88 -7.00 4.86 -15.80
CA ILE A 88 -5.83 4.19 -16.40
C ILE A 88 -4.67 4.11 -15.40
N ASN A 89 -4.59 5.09 -14.51
CA ASN A 89 -3.64 5.18 -13.41
C ASN A 89 -4.24 5.96 -12.24
N LEU A 90 -3.47 6.08 -11.16
CA LEU A 90 -3.86 6.84 -9.97
C LEU A 90 -3.24 8.24 -9.91
N ASP A 91 -2.77 8.76 -11.05
CA ASP A 91 -2.13 10.07 -11.11
C ASP A 91 -3.05 11.17 -10.61
N GLY A 92 -2.47 12.09 -9.86
CA GLY A 92 -3.21 13.11 -9.12
C GLY A 92 -3.48 12.74 -7.67
N LEU A 93 -3.22 11.51 -7.22
CA LEU A 93 -3.12 11.22 -5.78
C LEU A 93 -1.69 11.41 -5.26
N ASN A 94 -1.55 12.05 -4.10
CA ASN A 94 -0.26 12.26 -3.42
C ASN A 94 -0.31 11.74 -1.97
N ILE A 95 -0.95 10.58 -1.78
CA ILE A 95 -1.23 10.04 -0.45
C ILE A 95 0.07 9.55 0.19
N ASN A 96 0.36 10.04 1.39
CA ASN A 96 1.48 9.61 2.23
C ASN A 96 1.02 8.87 3.50
N SER A 97 -0.27 8.91 3.82
CA SER A 97 -0.86 8.23 4.96
C SER A 97 -2.22 7.66 4.62
N VAL A 98 -2.35 6.34 4.69
CA VAL A 98 -3.61 5.60 4.56
C VAL A 98 -3.54 4.30 5.35
N GLN A 99 -4.66 3.85 5.92
CA GLN A 99 -4.70 2.61 6.70
C GLN A 99 -5.08 1.41 5.81
N ASN A 100 -6.07 1.59 4.94
CA ASN A 100 -6.58 0.52 4.09
C ASN A 100 -6.66 0.96 2.63
N ILE A 101 -6.23 0.09 1.72
CA ILE A 101 -6.35 0.29 0.28
C ILE A 101 -7.10 -0.88 -0.31
N GLU A 102 -8.17 -0.59 -1.04
CA GLU A 102 -8.92 -1.54 -1.85
C GLU A 102 -9.00 -1.01 -3.28
N ILE A 103 -8.40 -1.73 -4.21
CA ILE A 103 -8.43 -1.46 -5.65
C ILE A 103 -9.01 -2.69 -6.32
N ASP A 104 -10.29 -2.63 -6.68
CA ASP A 104 -11.01 -3.79 -7.17
C ASP A 104 -11.80 -3.52 -8.45
N THR A 105 -11.67 -4.40 -9.44
CA THR A 105 -12.45 -4.36 -10.67
C THR A 105 -12.29 -3.03 -11.42
N ASN A 106 -11.04 -2.61 -11.67
CA ASN A 106 -10.71 -1.47 -12.53
C ASN A 106 -10.02 -1.98 -13.79
N PRO A 107 -10.79 -2.38 -14.83
CA PRO A 107 -10.26 -3.15 -15.96
C PRO A 107 -9.27 -2.37 -16.83
N LYS A 108 -9.27 -1.03 -16.76
CA LYS A 108 -8.34 -0.15 -17.51
C LYS A 108 -7.10 0.25 -16.71
N LEU A 109 -7.03 -0.08 -15.42
CA LEU A 109 -5.97 0.38 -14.53
C LEU A 109 -4.69 -0.39 -14.84
N THR A 110 -3.65 0.32 -15.27
CA THR A 110 -2.37 -0.26 -15.70
C THR A 110 -1.24 -0.06 -14.69
N GLU A 111 -1.37 0.93 -13.80
CA GLU A 111 -0.32 1.30 -12.83
C GLU A 111 -0.89 1.99 -11.58
N ILE A 112 -0.17 1.88 -10.46
CA ILE A 112 -0.55 2.42 -9.14
C ILE A 112 0.57 3.27 -8.50
N LYS A 113 1.38 3.94 -9.34
CA LYS A 113 2.58 4.71 -8.93
C LYS A 113 2.33 5.78 -7.87
N ALA A 114 1.10 6.28 -7.78
CA ALA A 114 0.70 7.25 -6.77
C ALA A 114 0.85 6.75 -5.32
N LEU A 115 0.94 5.42 -5.11
CA LEU A 115 1.09 4.82 -3.79
C LEU A 115 2.54 4.83 -3.26
N LYS A 116 3.50 5.40 -3.99
CA LYS A 116 4.95 5.34 -3.72
C LYS A 116 5.41 5.77 -2.33
N ASN A 117 4.60 6.52 -1.58
CA ASN A 117 4.96 7.00 -0.25
C ASN A 117 4.44 6.09 0.88
N ILE A 118 3.68 5.04 0.55
CA ILE A 118 3.05 4.18 1.55
C ILE A 118 4.07 3.17 2.07
N THR A 119 4.29 3.20 3.38
CA THR A 119 5.25 2.34 4.07
C THR A 119 4.59 1.28 4.96
N ASN A 120 3.39 1.54 5.45
CA ASN A 120 2.67 0.64 6.34
C ASN A 120 1.17 0.68 6.03
N LEU A 121 0.51 -0.48 6.10
CA LEU A 121 -0.93 -0.62 5.91
C LEU A 121 -1.51 -1.56 6.99
N SER A 122 -2.81 -1.45 7.24
CA SER A 122 -3.55 -2.55 7.85
C SER A 122 -3.99 -3.54 6.78
N SER A 123 -4.58 -3.06 5.68
CA SER A 123 -5.05 -3.92 4.60
C SER A 123 -4.69 -3.39 3.23
N LEU A 124 -4.20 -4.27 2.37
CA LEU A 124 -4.01 -4.05 0.93
C LEU A 124 -4.77 -5.12 0.15
N THR A 125 -5.74 -4.68 -0.64
CA THR A 125 -6.52 -5.54 -1.52
C THR A 125 -6.42 -5.01 -2.96
N ILE A 126 -5.86 -5.81 -3.86
CA ILE A 126 -5.75 -5.48 -5.29
C ILE A 126 -6.32 -6.67 -6.09
N ILE A 127 -7.58 -6.55 -6.53
CA ILE A 127 -8.31 -7.67 -7.12
C ILE A 127 -8.95 -7.30 -8.46
N THR A 128 -8.96 -8.21 -9.44
CA THR A 128 -9.70 -8.04 -10.71
C THR A 128 -9.31 -6.77 -11.49
N ASN A 129 -8.04 -6.32 -11.43
CA ASN A 129 -7.56 -5.23 -12.28
C ASN A 129 -6.81 -5.85 -13.46
N THR A 130 -7.56 -6.31 -14.46
CA THR A 130 -7.07 -7.21 -15.52
C THR A 130 -5.88 -6.65 -16.29
N ASP A 131 -5.83 -5.32 -16.51
CA ASP A 131 -4.75 -4.66 -17.27
C ASP A 131 -3.56 -4.21 -16.39
N LEU A 132 -3.61 -4.47 -15.07
CA LEU A 132 -2.56 -4.06 -14.12
C LEU A 132 -1.34 -4.97 -14.28
N LYS A 133 -0.24 -4.42 -14.82
CA LYS A 133 0.96 -5.19 -15.17
C LYS A 133 1.96 -5.31 -14.03
N GLU A 134 2.03 -4.27 -13.20
CA GLU A 134 3.04 -4.12 -12.16
C GLU A 134 2.45 -3.39 -10.95
N LEU A 135 3.07 -3.59 -9.80
CA LEU A 135 2.71 -2.93 -8.54
C LEU A 135 3.62 -1.73 -8.22
N THR A 136 4.29 -1.15 -9.24
CA THR A 136 5.14 0.03 -9.07
C THR A 136 4.36 1.12 -8.33
N GLY A 137 4.96 1.66 -7.28
CA GLY A 137 4.27 2.46 -6.28
C GLY A 137 4.18 1.77 -4.92
N LEU A 138 4.40 0.46 -4.82
CA LEU A 138 4.48 -0.23 -3.52
C LEU A 138 5.91 -0.53 -3.06
N ASP A 139 6.90 0.02 -3.77
CA ASP A 139 8.35 -0.20 -3.60
C ASP A 139 8.87 0.03 -2.17
N TYR A 140 8.18 0.89 -1.42
CA TYR A 140 8.52 1.29 -0.05
C TYR A 140 7.61 0.67 1.01
N LEU A 141 6.70 -0.23 0.65
CA LEU A 141 5.84 -0.92 1.60
C LEU A 141 6.69 -1.86 2.47
N ILE A 142 6.77 -1.58 3.77
CA ILE A 142 7.55 -2.32 4.75
C ILE A 142 6.68 -3.31 5.51
N SER A 143 5.45 -2.92 5.86
CA SER A 143 4.55 -3.79 6.63
C SER A 143 3.08 -3.67 6.23
N ALA A 144 2.35 -4.76 6.40
CA ALA A 144 0.89 -4.80 6.34
C ALA A 144 0.33 -5.76 7.41
N ASP A 145 -0.96 -5.68 7.76
CA ASP A 145 -1.60 -6.80 8.47
C ASP A 145 -2.09 -7.85 7.47
N ASN A 146 -2.77 -7.41 6.41
CA ASN A 146 -3.28 -8.28 5.35
C ASN A 146 -2.91 -7.76 3.96
N ILE A 147 -2.50 -8.68 3.08
CA ILE A 147 -2.28 -8.43 1.65
C ILE A 147 -3.01 -9.51 0.86
N SER A 148 -3.86 -9.08 -0.07
CA SER A 148 -4.55 -9.94 -1.03
C SER A 148 -4.39 -9.36 -2.43
N ILE A 149 -3.72 -10.11 -3.32
CA ILE A 149 -3.52 -9.73 -4.72
C ILE A 149 -4.03 -10.88 -5.59
N SER A 150 -5.16 -10.66 -6.28
CA SER A 150 -5.81 -11.74 -7.01
C SER A 150 -6.52 -11.34 -8.30
N GLY A 151 -6.47 -12.18 -9.33
CA GLY A 151 -7.22 -11.91 -10.57
C GLY A 151 -6.69 -10.69 -11.33
N ASN A 152 -5.41 -10.35 -11.20
CA ASN A 152 -4.77 -9.32 -12.02
C ASN A 152 -4.04 -10.04 -13.16
N ASP A 153 -4.78 -10.38 -14.22
CA ASP A 153 -4.34 -11.32 -15.25
C ASP A 153 -3.02 -10.92 -15.95
N GLU A 154 -2.79 -9.61 -16.13
CA GLU A 154 -1.58 -9.07 -16.74
C GLU A 154 -0.41 -8.87 -15.77
N LEU A 155 -0.59 -9.13 -14.46
CA LEU A 155 0.43 -8.90 -13.45
C LEU A 155 1.60 -9.90 -13.60
N ILE A 156 2.77 -9.40 -14.00
CA ILE A 156 3.93 -10.25 -14.31
C ILE A 156 4.86 -10.49 -13.11
N SER A 157 4.83 -9.59 -12.11
CA SER A 157 5.81 -9.59 -11.02
C SER A 157 5.29 -8.89 -9.76
N LEU A 158 5.82 -9.32 -8.61
CA LEU A 158 5.65 -8.67 -7.31
C LEU A 158 6.91 -7.89 -6.86
N ASN A 159 7.83 -7.55 -7.76
CA ASN A 159 9.11 -6.92 -7.40
C ASN A 159 8.96 -5.60 -6.60
N ALA A 160 7.87 -4.86 -6.78
CA ALA A 160 7.58 -3.69 -5.96
C ALA A 160 7.39 -4.03 -4.47
N LEU A 161 7.17 -5.30 -4.11
CA LEU A 161 7.07 -5.74 -2.72
C LEU A 161 8.41 -6.26 -2.16
N ASN A 162 9.54 -6.07 -2.85
CA ASN A 162 10.85 -6.53 -2.38
C ASN A 162 11.28 -5.89 -1.05
N GLY A 163 10.71 -4.73 -0.68
CA GLY A 163 10.92 -4.06 0.61
C GLY A 163 10.05 -4.59 1.76
N LEU A 164 9.05 -5.43 1.47
CA LEU A 164 8.07 -5.92 2.44
C LEU A 164 8.75 -6.88 3.42
N LYS A 165 8.63 -6.58 4.71
CA LYS A 165 9.28 -7.33 5.80
C LYS A 165 8.29 -8.08 6.68
N TYR A 166 7.11 -7.50 6.88
CA TYR A 166 6.12 -8.00 7.84
C TYR A 166 4.73 -8.06 7.22
N VAL A 167 4.07 -9.20 7.38
CA VAL A 167 2.64 -9.34 7.20
C VAL A 167 2.07 -9.94 8.49
N ASN A 168 1.37 -9.17 9.32
CA ASN A 168 1.00 -9.66 10.65
C ASN A 168 -0.01 -10.81 10.61
N GLU A 169 -0.90 -10.81 9.62
CA GLU A 169 -1.92 -11.84 9.42
C GLU A 169 -1.69 -12.57 8.09
N THR A 170 -2.38 -12.20 7.01
CA THR A 170 -2.42 -13.01 5.79
C THR A 170 -1.74 -12.34 4.62
N PHE A 171 -0.83 -13.08 3.96
CA PHE A 171 -0.32 -12.76 2.63
C PHE A 171 -0.92 -13.76 1.63
N SER A 172 -1.71 -13.28 0.67
CA SER A 172 -2.41 -14.13 -0.30
C SER A 172 -2.23 -13.65 -1.73
N ILE A 173 -1.69 -14.51 -2.58
CA ILE A 173 -1.52 -14.28 -4.01
C ILE A 173 -2.22 -15.40 -4.77
N SER A 174 -3.21 -15.05 -5.60
CA SER A 174 -3.94 -16.05 -6.37
C SER A 174 -4.44 -15.60 -7.72
N LEU A 175 -4.63 -16.54 -8.66
CA LEU A 175 -5.31 -16.24 -9.93
C LEU A 175 -4.65 -15.08 -10.70
N ASN A 176 -3.33 -14.90 -10.62
CA ASN A 176 -2.60 -13.95 -11.47
C ASN A 176 -1.97 -14.74 -12.61
N GLU A 177 -2.67 -14.79 -13.76
CA GLU A 177 -2.37 -15.73 -14.86
C GLU A 177 -1.00 -15.53 -15.50
N LYS A 178 -0.45 -14.30 -15.50
CA LYS A 178 0.88 -13.97 -16.01
C LYS A 178 1.98 -13.83 -14.97
N LEU A 179 1.70 -14.12 -13.70
CA LEU A 179 2.71 -14.03 -12.65
C LEU A 179 3.74 -15.15 -12.81
N ILE A 180 4.97 -14.79 -13.16
CA ILE A 180 6.05 -15.77 -13.43
C ILE A 180 6.75 -16.18 -12.13
N SER A 181 6.98 -15.22 -11.25
CA SER A 181 7.74 -15.43 -10.02
C SER A 181 7.23 -14.63 -8.85
N VAL A 182 7.43 -15.17 -7.65
CA VAL A 182 7.26 -14.46 -6.39
C VAL A 182 8.64 -14.27 -5.76
N ASN A 183 9.06 -13.01 -5.64
CA ASN A 183 10.30 -12.63 -4.98
C ASN A 183 10.02 -11.74 -3.78
N LEU A 184 10.18 -12.31 -2.59
CA LEU A 184 9.89 -11.67 -1.31
C LEU A 184 11.04 -11.95 -0.33
N LYS A 185 12.28 -11.79 -0.79
CA LYS A 185 13.48 -12.08 0.02
C LYS A 185 13.54 -11.26 1.31
N SER A 186 12.92 -10.09 1.39
CA SER A 186 12.85 -9.32 2.64
C SER A 186 11.77 -9.79 3.61
N LEU A 187 10.77 -10.56 3.15
CA LEU A 187 9.64 -10.98 3.95
C LEU A 187 10.09 -12.05 4.93
N TYR A 188 10.02 -11.73 6.22
CA TYR A 188 10.51 -12.63 7.27
C TYR A 188 9.48 -13.02 8.31
N LYS A 189 8.38 -12.27 8.41
CA LYS A 189 7.26 -12.58 9.30
C LYS A 189 5.95 -12.53 8.51
N VAL A 190 5.22 -13.64 8.49
CA VAL A 190 3.89 -13.76 7.91
C VAL A 190 3.12 -14.84 8.66
N LYS A 191 1.96 -14.56 9.24
CA LYS A 191 1.22 -15.62 9.95
C LYS A 191 0.69 -16.68 8.98
N ASN A 192 -0.01 -16.25 7.93
CA ASN A 192 -0.57 -17.13 6.90
C ASN A 192 -0.02 -16.77 5.52
N PHE A 193 0.84 -17.61 4.95
CA PHE A 193 1.34 -17.44 3.58
C PHE A 193 0.57 -18.31 2.60
N LYS A 194 -0.11 -17.69 1.63
CA LYS A 194 -0.96 -18.37 0.64
C LYS A 194 -0.54 -17.99 -0.77
N LEU A 195 -0.19 -18.98 -1.57
CA LEU A 195 0.18 -18.84 -2.97
C LEU A 195 -0.56 -19.89 -3.79
N GLN A 196 -1.60 -19.49 -4.52
CA GLN A 196 -2.55 -20.46 -5.08
C GLN A 196 -3.00 -20.13 -6.49
N ALA A 197 -3.13 -21.13 -7.35
CA ALA A 197 -3.75 -20.96 -8.67
C ALA A 197 -3.09 -19.86 -9.53
N ASN A 198 -1.76 -19.72 -9.49
CA ASN A 198 -1.02 -18.85 -10.42
C ASN A 198 -0.45 -19.75 -11.53
N ARG A 199 -1.06 -19.67 -12.72
CA ARG A 199 -0.94 -20.71 -13.76
C ARG A 199 0.47 -20.89 -14.32
N ILE A 200 1.23 -19.81 -14.47
CA ILE A 200 2.58 -19.86 -15.06
C ILE A 200 3.70 -19.65 -14.04
N LEU A 201 3.36 -19.45 -12.77
CA LEU A 201 4.31 -19.27 -11.68
C LEU A 201 5.26 -20.46 -11.62
N ASN A 202 6.57 -20.22 -11.74
CA ASN A 202 7.58 -21.27 -11.80
C ASN A 202 8.56 -21.27 -10.61
N GLU A 203 8.70 -20.13 -9.92
CA GLU A 203 9.62 -19.96 -8.79
C GLU A 203 8.99 -19.16 -7.65
N VAL A 204 9.38 -19.51 -6.42
CA VAL A 204 9.03 -18.77 -5.19
C VAL A 204 10.27 -18.57 -4.32
N SER A 205 10.48 -17.33 -3.87
CA SER A 205 11.56 -16.97 -2.95
C SER A 205 11.06 -16.10 -1.80
N ALA A 206 11.42 -16.49 -0.57
CA ALA A 206 11.14 -15.76 0.66
C ALA A 206 11.97 -16.33 1.83
N TYR A 207 12.29 -15.50 2.82
CA TYR A 207 13.02 -15.93 4.03
C TYR A 207 12.11 -15.92 5.26
N LEU A 208 11.13 -16.82 5.28
CA LEU A 208 10.05 -16.86 6.27
C LEU A 208 10.50 -17.44 7.62
N LYS A 209 11.14 -16.60 8.45
CA LYS A 209 11.55 -16.95 9.82
C LYS A 209 10.37 -17.19 10.76
N TYR A 210 9.26 -16.50 10.55
CA TYR A 210 8.05 -16.64 11.37
C TYR A 210 6.85 -16.82 10.46
N VAL A 211 6.45 -18.07 10.23
CA VAL A 211 5.18 -18.42 9.58
C VAL A 211 4.45 -19.52 10.31
N GLU A 212 3.15 -19.32 10.57
CA GLU A 212 2.30 -20.33 11.22
C GLU A 212 1.76 -21.30 10.18
N ASP A 213 1.15 -20.79 9.12
CA ASP A 213 0.49 -21.59 8.09
C ASP A 213 1.06 -21.28 6.70
N LEU A 214 1.53 -22.32 6.01
CA LEU A 214 2.06 -22.25 4.65
C LEU A 214 1.16 -23.02 3.68
N THR A 215 0.55 -22.35 2.71
CA THR A 215 -0.27 -22.97 1.66
C THR A 215 0.23 -22.56 0.29
N ILE A 216 0.90 -23.46 -0.42
CA ILE A 216 1.35 -23.28 -1.80
C ILE A 216 0.71 -24.38 -2.63
N VAL A 217 -0.41 -24.07 -3.30
CA VAL A 217 -1.18 -25.09 -4.02
C VAL A 217 -1.67 -24.67 -5.39
N SER A 218 -1.84 -25.64 -6.29
CA SER A 218 -2.43 -25.41 -7.60
C SER A 218 -1.64 -24.42 -8.47
N ASN A 219 -0.31 -24.39 -8.36
CA ASN A 219 0.56 -23.61 -9.25
C ASN A 219 1.26 -24.60 -10.22
N PRO A 220 0.64 -24.96 -11.36
CA PRO A 220 1.01 -26.13 -12.15
C PRO A 220 2.37 -26.03 -12.85
N LYS A 221 3.04 -24.87 -12.79
CA LYS A 221 4.41 -24.66 -13.30
C LYS A 221 5.45 -24.48 -12.20
N LEU A 222 5.04 -24.43 -10.93
CA LEU A 222 5.93 -24.12 -9.82
C LEU A 222 6.77 -25.34 -9.48
N SER A 223 8.07 -25.24 -9.80
CA SER A 223 9.06 -26.28 -9.54
C SER A 223 10.22 -25.83 -8.67
N ASP A 224 10.52 -24.53 -8.64
CA ASP A 224 11.65 -24.00 -7.89
C ASP A 224 11.21 -23.41 -6.54
N PHE A 225 11.64 -24.07 -5.46
CA PHE A 225 11.46 -23.66 -4.08
C PHE A 225 12.80 -23.37 -3.38
N CYS A 226 13.92 -23.31 -4.11
CA CYS A 226 15.24 -23.32 -3.51
C CYS A 226 15.58 -22.07 -2.70
N ASP A 227 14.96 -20.94 -3.06
CA ASP A 227 15.04 -19.69 -2.33
C ASP A 227 13.89 -19.49 -1.32
N LEU A 228 13.09 -20.53 -1.04
CA LEU A 228 12.10 -20.52 0.04
C LEU A 228 12.72 -21.09 1.32
N SER A 229 13.18 -20.22 2.21
CA SER A 229 13.71 -20.63 3.52
C SER A 229 12.64 -20.58 4.60
N ILE A 230 12.45 -21.71 5.27
CA ILE A 230 11.55 -21.89 6.42
C ILE A 230 12.25 -22.60 7.59
N TYR A 231 13.58 -22.76 7.54
CA TYR A 231 14.30 -23.71 8.40
C TYR A 231 14.50 -23.24 9.84
N ASP A 232 14.57 -21.92 10.05
CA ASP A 232 14.66 -21.31 11.38
C ASP A 232 13.27 -21.03 12.00
N ASN A 233 12.20 -21.54 11.39
CA ASN A 233 10.85 -21.24 11.82
C ASN A 233 10.39 -22.14 12.97
N GLN A 234 10.12 -21.50 14.11
CA GLN A 234 9.64 -22.14 15.34
C GLN A 234 8.11 -22.21 15.46
N LEU A 235 7.38 -21.53 14.57
CA LEU A 235 5.93 -21.36 14.62
C LEU A 235 5.18 -22.22 13.59
N LEU A 236 5.90 -22.86 12.65
CA LEU A 236 5.27 -23.58 11.54
C LEU A 236 4.42 -24.75 12.05
N LYS A 237 3.12 -24.67 11.80
CA LYS A 237 2.15 -25.73 12.07
C LYS A 237 2.17 -26.73 10.92
N THR A 238 2.76 -27.90 11.16
CA THR A 238 2.92 -28.93 10.12
C THR A 238 1.58 -29.51 9.64
N GLU A 239 0.56 -29.50 10.50
CA GLU A 239 -0.78 -30.04 10.22
C GLU A 239 -1.62 -29.18 9.26
N THR A 240 -1.36 -27.87 9.22
CA THR A 240 -2.04 -26.90 8.35
C THR A 240 -1.23 -26.56 7.11
N THR A 241 0.05 -26.93 7.08
CA THR A 241 0.94 -26.70 5.94
C THR A 241 0.56 -27.57 4.75
N LYS A 242 0.40 -26.95 3.58
CA LYS A 242 -0.01 -27.60 2.33
C LYS A 242 0.87 -27.15 1.17
N ILE A 243 1.68 -28.07 0.66
CA ILE A 243 2.40 -27.92 -0.61
C ILE A 243 1.92 -29.05 -1.51
N GLY A 244 1.16 -28.72 -2.55
CA GLY A 244 0.48 -29.74 -3.36
C GLY A 244 -0.08 -29.18 -4.65
N LEU A 245 -0.34 -30.03 -5.65
CA LEU A 245 -0.87 -29.59 -6.95
C LEU A 245 0.02 -28.55 -7.66
N ASN A 246 1.32 -28.53 -7.35
CA ASN A 246 2.34 -27.79 -8.10
C ASN A 246 3.11 -28.74 -9.02
N LEU A 247 3.99 -28.20 -9.88
CA LEU A 247 4.87 -29.03 -10.72
C LEU A 247 5.83 -29.87 -9.87
N TYR A 248 6.38 -29.29 -8.81
CA TYR A 248 7.14 -29.98 -7.77
C TYR A 248 6.48 -29.76 -6.40
N ASN A 249 6.38 -30.81 -5.58
CA ASN A 249 5.71 -30.74 -4.29
C ASN A 249 6.64 -31.29 -3.19
N PRO A 250 7.67 -30.51 -2.77
CA PRO A 250 8.59 -30.97 -1.76
C PRO A 250 7.90 -31.11 -0.40
N THR A 251 8.31 -32.11 0.37
CA THR A 251 7.99 -32.18 1.79
C THR A 251 8.78 -31.14 2.58
N LEU A 252 8.34 -30.84 3.81
CA LEU A 252 9.10 -29.96 4.71
C LEU A 252 10.50 -30.50 5.03
N ASP A 253 10.68 -31.82 5.10
CA ASP A 253 12.01 -32.44 5.29
C ASP A 253 12.90 -32.27 4.05
N GLN A 254 12.32 -32.43 2.86
CA GLN A 254 13.03 -32.21 1.60
C GLN A 254 13.52 -30.77 1.50
N LEU A 255 12.65 -29.78 1.76
CA LEU A 255 13.06 -28.38 1.85
C LEU A 255 14.21 -28.25 2.86
N LYS A 256 14.06 -28.73 4.11
CA LYS A 256 15.10 -28.65 5.16
C LYS A 256 16.47 -29.18 4.74
N ARG A 257 16.49 -30.12 3.80
CA ARG A 257 17.69 -30.79 3.29
C ARG A 257 18.18 -30.20 1.97
N GLY A 258 17.59 -29.11 1.49
CA GLY A 258 17.92 -28.47 0.21
C GLY A 258 17.39 -29.19 -1.02
N ILE A 259 16.44 -30.12 -0.85
CA ILE A 259 15.76 -30.81 -1.95
C ILE A 259 14.52 -29.98 -2.31
N CYS A 260 14.71 -29.05 -3.23
CA CYS A 260 13.79 -27.93 -3.48
C CYS A 260 13.34 -27.79 -4.94
N GLN A 261 13.76 -28.71 -5.80
CA GLN A 261 13.36 -28.84 -7.20
C GLN A 261 13.39 -30.33 -7.61
N PRO A 262 12.71 -30.73 -8.71
CA PRO A 262 12.71 -32.11 -9.21
C PRO A 262 14.09 -32.71 -9.50
#